data_AF-A0A2E2SSU8-F1
#
_entry.id   AF-A0A2E2SSU8-F1
#
_cell.length_a   1.000
_cell.length_b   1.000
_cell.length_c   1.000
_cell.angle_alpha   90.00
_cell.angle_beta   90.00
_cell.angle_gamma   90.00
#
_symmetry.space_group_name_H-M   'P 1'
#
loop_
_entity.id
_entity.type
_entity.pdbx_description
1 polymer ?
#
loop_
_entity_poly.entity_id
_entity_poly.type
_entity_poly.pdbx_seq_one_letter_code
_entity_poly.pdbx_strand_id
1 'polypeptide(L)'
;MAKTPTKVTDIHGAAPDATTHPLYASQPAAGFPAPGDDFVERSLNIHDLVVKHPTATFFVRVRGDSMEGAGIYSGDVLVVDRSVEAYDGSIVVAAVYGELVVKRVRLQRNQVTLASEQAGYEPIAVNELDDCYVWGVVVGSVRQFT
;
A
#
# COMPACT_ATOMS: atom_id res chain seq x y z
N MET A 1 -44.79 10.57 -30.95
CA MET A 1 -43.33 10.46 -31.17
C MET A 1 -42.85 9.16 -30.52
N ALA A 2 -42.52 8.16 -31.33
CA ALA A 2 -42.11 6.83 -30.85
C ALA A 2 -40.61 6.83 -30.51
N LYS A 3 -40.24 6.39 -29.31
CA LYS A 3 -38.85 6.11 -28.95
C LYS A 3 -38.43 4.81 -29.64
N THR A 4 -37.47 4.89 -30.55
CA THR A 4 -36.86 3.71 -31.17
C THR A 4 -36.16 2.88 -30.09
N PRO A 5 -36.44 1.57 -29.94
CA PRO A 5 -35.76 0.74 -28.97
C PRO A 5 -34.31 0.56 -29.40
N THR A 6 -33.37 1.01 -28.56
CA THR A 6 -31.93 0.78 -28.77
C THR A 6 -31.64 -0.68 -28.46
N LYS A 7 -31.20 -1.43 -29.47
CA LYS A 7 -30.84 -2.84 -29.33
C LYS A 7 -29.47 -2.89 -28.64
N VAL A 8 -29.42 -3.44 -27.42
CA VAL A 8 -28.16 -3.73 -26.73
C VAL A 8 -27.54 -4.93 -27.44
N THR A 9 -26.74 -4.70 -28.48
CA THR A 9 -26.07 -5.81 -29.19
C THR A 9 -24.62 -6.01 -28.78
N ASP A 10 -24.00 -5.06 -28.08
CA ASP A 10 -22.60 -5.18 -27.74
C ASP A 10 -22.32 -4.63 -26.33
N ILE A 11 -22.33 -5.52 -25.34
CA ILE A 11 -21.66 -5.28 -24.06
C ILE A 11 -20.17 -5.57 -24.32
N HIS A 12 -19.44 -4.58 -24.82
CA HIS A 12 -17.98 -4.65 -24.77
C HIS A 12 -17.57 -4.43 -23.32
N GLY A 13 -17.01 -5.46 -22.68
CA GLY A 13 -16.28 -5.25 -21.43
C GLY A 13 -15.19 -4.21 -21.70
N ALA A 14 -15.20 -3.10 -20.97
CA ALA A 14 -14.09 -2.16 -21.02
C ALA A 14 -12.85 -2.94 -20.55
N ALA A 15 -11.93 -3.23 -21.47
CA ALA A 15 -10.60 -3.67 -21.08
C ALA A 15 -10.04 -2.56 -20.18
N PRO A 16 -9.51 -2.87 -18.99
CA PRO A 16 -8.84 -1.85 -18.20
C PRO A 16 -7.66 -1.37 -19.05
N ASP A 17 -7.72 -0.11 -19.47
CA ASP A 17 -6.67 0.52 -20.26
C ASP A 17 -5.49 0.76 -19.33
N ALA A 18 -4.74 -0.30 -19.04
CA ALA A 18 -3.59 -0.30 -18.18
C ALA A 18 -2.48 0.51 -18.89
N THR A 19 -2.45 1.81 -18.61
CA THR A 19 -1.42 2.69 -19.15
C THR A 19 -0.08 2.25 -18.58
N THR A 20 0.82 1.80 -19.45
CA THR A 20 2.18 1.41 -19.08
C THR A 20 3.16 2.52 -19.49
N HIS A 21 4.22 2.69 -18.72
CA HIS A 21 5.27 3.67 -18.96
C HIS A 21 6.64 2.97 -18.99
N PRO A 22 7.64 3.46 -19.74
CA PRO A 22 8.96 2.85 -19.76
C PRO A 22 9.64 2.98 -18.39
N LEU A 23 10.13 1.85 -17.87
CA LEU A 23 11.10 1.77 -16.78
C LEU A 23 12.48 1.63 -17.41
N TYR A 24 13.35 2.62 -17.17
CA TYR A 24 14.72 2.61 -17.67
C TYR A 24 15.63 1.72 -16.80
N ALA A 25 16.55 1.00 -17.42
CA ALA A 25 17.51 0.11 -16.75
C ALA A 25 18.64 0.88 -16.06
N SER A 26 18.85 2.12 -16.48
CA SER A 26 19.81 3.01 -15.84
C SER A 26 19.34 3.35 -14.43
N GLN A 27 20.27 3.28 -13.49
CA GLN A 27 20.07 3.75 -12.12
C GLN A 27 20.83 5.06 -12.01
N PRO A 28 20.25 6.19 -12.44
CA PRO A 28 20.93 7.47 -12.38
C PRO A 28 21.30 7.72 -10.91
N ALA A 29 22.61 7.81 -10.63
CA ALA A 29 23.06 8.38 -9.38
C ALA A 29 22.52 9.82 -9.31
N ALA A 30 22.31 10.36 -8.11
CA ALA A 30 21.96 11.77 -7.93
C ALA A 30 23.15 12.66 -8.36
N GLY A 31 23.37 12.79 -9.67
CA GLY A 31 24.60 13.25 -10.31
C GLY A 31 24.56 13.02 -11.82
N PHE A 32 25.56 13.53 -12.53
CA PHE A 32 25.58 13.69 -13.99
C PHE A 32 25.26 12.39 -14.78
N PRO A 33 24.47 12.43 -15.86
CA PRO A 33 24.06 11.24 -16.61
C PRO A 33 25.23 10.60 -17.36
N ALA A 34 25.22 9.27 -17.45
CA ALA A 34 26.21 8.47 -18.15
C ALA A 34 25.72 8.07 -19.56
N PRO A 35 26.62 7.81 -20.52
CA PRO A 35 26.24 7.23 -21.82
C PRO A 35 25.52 5.88 -21.61
N GLY A 36 24.32 5.73 -22.18
CA GLY A 36 23.49 4.54 -22.05
C GLY A 36 22.33 4.65 -21.04
N ASP A 37 22.11 5.84 -20.46
CA ASP A 37 21.02 6.09 -19.51
C ASP A 37 19.60 5.99 -20.11
N ASP A 38 19.49 5.90 -21.43
CA ASP A 38 18.27 5.81 -22.22
C ASP A 38 17.80 4.37 -22.49
N PHE A 39 18.52 3.36 -21.98
CA PHE A 39 18.10 1.97 -22.16
C PHE A 39 16.83 1.64 -21.36
N VAL A 40 15.76 1.24 -22.05
CA VAL A 40 14.50 0.82 -21.42
C VAL A 40 14.61 -0.64 -20.97
N GLU A 41 14.45 -0.92 -19.67
CA GLU A 41 14.38 -2.27 -19.12
C GLU A 41 13.09 -2.97 -19.55
N ARG A 42 11.96 -2.33 -19.26
CA ARG A 42 10.61 -2.84 -19.55
C ARG A 42 9.55 -1.75 -19.46
N SER A 43 8.38 -2.00 -20.01
CA SER A 43 7.18 -1.22 -19.68
C SER A 43 6.64 -1.61 -18.32
N LEU A 44 6.24 -0.62 -17.52
CA LEU A 44 5.79 -0.75 -16.14
C LEU A 44 4.42 -0.10 -15.98
N ASN A 45 3.48 -0.83 -15.38
CA ASN A 45 2.30 -0.28 -14.76
C ASN A 45 2.53 -0.22 -13.24
N ILE A 46 2.32 0.94 -12.63
CA ILE A 46 2.50 1.12 -11.17
C ILE A 46 1.56 0.19 -10.39
N HIS A 47 0.34 -0.04 -10.90
CA HIS A 47 -0.60 -0.98 -10.29
C HIS A 47 0.05 -2.36 -10.16
N ASP A 48 0.61 -2.90 -11.24
CA ASP A 48 1.20 -4.24 -11.26
C ASP A 48 2.50 -4.32 -10.45
N LEU A 49 3.15 -3.18 -10.21
CA LEU A 49 4.32 -3.12 -9.32
C LEU A 49 3.94 -3.34 -7.85
N VAL A 50 2.82 -2.75 -7.42
CA VAL A 50 2.48 -2.67 -5.98
C VAL A 50 1.30 -3.55 -5.56
N VAL A 51 0.45 -3.97 -6.51
CA VAL A 51 -0.77 -4.75 -6.25
C VAL A 51 -0.59 -6.19 -6.73
N LYS A 52 -0.34 -7.11 -5.78
CA LYS A 52 -0.21 -8.56 -6.07
C LYS A 52 -1.55 -9.29 -6.12
N HIS A 53 -2.49 -8.92 -5.23
CA HIS A 53 -3.82 -9.53 -5.15
C HIS A 53 -4.91 -8.47 -5.33
N PRO A 54 -5.31 -8.13 -6.57
CA PRO A 54 -6.19 -6.99 -6.85
C PRO A 54 -7.52 -7.01 -6.09
N THR A 55 -8.10 -8.19 -5.89
CA THR A 55 -9.38 -8.36 -5.17
C THR A 55 -9.25 -8.25 -3.65
N ALA A 56 -8.04 -8.38 -3.11
CA ALA A 56 -7.74 -8.31 -1.68
C ALA A 56 -6.92 -7.06 -1.30
N THR A 57 -6.65 -6.17 -2.26
CA THR A 57 -5.83 -4.98 -2.04
C THR A 57 -6.69 -3.72 -1.96
N PHE A 58 -6.37 -2.85 -1.01
CA PHE A 58 -6.98 -1.53 -0.87
C PHE A 58 -5.92 -0.50 -0.47
N PHE A 59 -6.26 0.78 -0.54
CA PHE A 59 -5.34 1.87 -0.27
C PHE A 59 -5.81 2.73 0.91
N VAL A 60 -4.86 3.18 1.73
CA VAL A 60 -5.12 4.07 2.88
C VAL A 60 -4.14 5.22 2.87
N ARG A 61 -4.63 6.45 3.11
CA ARG A 61 -3.76 7.61 3.28
C ARG A 61 -3.36 7.77 4.73
N VAL A 62 -2.05 7.89 4.97
CA VAL A 62 -1.49 8.04 6.31
C VAL A 62 -1.56 9.49 6.75
N ARG A 63 -1.80 9.66 8.06
CA ARG A 63 -1.66 10.93 8.77
C ARG A 63 -0.81 10.71 10.02
N GLY A 64 0.06 11.67 10.32
CA GLY A 64 0.94 11.64 11.47
C GLY A 64 2.33 11.07 11.14
N ASP A 65 3.19 11.07 12.16
CA ASP A 65 4.63 10.80 12.05
C ASP A 65 5.06 9.47 12.72
N SER A 66 4.16 8.82 13.46
CA SER A 66 4.48 7.62 14.27
C SER A 66 5.16 6.45 13.53
N MET A 67 5.14 6.45 12.18
CA MET A 67 5.76 5.41 11.34
C MET A 67 6.94 5.93 10.51
N GLU A 68 7.46 7.12 10.78
CA GLU A 68 8.56 7.74 10.02
C GLU A 68 9.86 6.93 10.04
N GLY A 69 10.18 6.24 11.14
CA GLY A 69 11.33 5.33 11.20
C GLY A 69 11.22 4.11 10.28
N ALA A 70 10.02 3.80 9.78
CA ALA A 70 9.79 2.81 8.73
C ALA A 70 9.73 3.43 7.32
N GLY A 71 10.02 4.72 7.19
CA GLY A 71 9.95 5.44 5.92
C GLY A 71 8.52 5.76 5.46
N ILE A 72 7.52 5.63 6.34
CA ILE A 72 6.12 5.98 6.08
C ILE A 72 5.85 7.36 6.68
N TYR A 73 5.51 8.32 5.83
CA TYR A 73 5.35 9.72 6.24
C TYR A 73 3.91 10.18 6.03
N SER A 74 3.52 11.23 6.74
CA SER A 74 2.19 11.82 6.58
C SER A 74 1.94 12.21 5.11
N GLY A 75 0.80 11.79 4.57
CA GLY A 75 0.42 11.99 3.17
C GLY A 75 0.67 10.78 2.26
N ASP A 76 1.48 9.82 2.69
CA ASP A 76 1.71 8.57 1.96
C ASP A 76 0.42 7.80 1.70
N VAL A 77 0.35 7.15 0.55
CA VAL A 77 -0.70 6.19 0.22
C VAL A 77 -0.14 4.79 0.41
N LEU A 78 -0.61 4.10 1.44
CA LEU A 78 -0.25 2.71 1.71
C LEU A 78 -1.03 1.77 0.82
N VAL A 79 -0.34 0.73 0.36
CA VAL A 79 -0.93 -0.41 -0.33
C VAL A 79 -1.10 -1.52 0.69
N VAL A 80 -2.35 -1.91 0.93
CA VAL A 80 -2.71 -2.85 2.00
C VAL A 80 -3.35 -4.08 1.41
N ASP A 81 -2.83 -5.26 1.75
CA ASP A 81 -3.28 -6.55 1.26
C ASP A 81 -3.89 -7.38 2.41
N ARG A 82 -5.15 -7.83 2.23
CA ARG A 82 -5.90 -8.60 3.23
C ARG A 82 -5.64 -10.10 3.16
N SER A 83 -5.07 -10.58 2.06
CA SER A 83 -4.76 -12.00 1.87
C SER A 83 -3.40 -12.40 2.44
N VAL A 84 -2.58 -11.42 2.83
CA VAL A 84 -1.28 -11.65 3.45
C VAL A 84 -1.45 -11.80 4.96
N GLU A 85 -0.95 -12.91 5.50
CA GLU A 85 -0.90 -13.14 6.94
C GLU A 85 0.19 -12.26 7.59
N ALA A 86 -0.17 -11.59 8.69
CA ALA A 86 0.76 -10.77 9.44
C ALA A 86 1.72 -11.64 10.28
N TYR A 87 3.01 -11.30 10.24
CA TYR A 87 4.06 -11.93 11.04
C TYR A 87 4.83 -10.88 11.86
N ASP A 88 5.72 -11.32 12.76
CA ASP A 88 6.56 -10.40 13.54
C ASP A 88 7.33 -9.42 12.64
N GLY A 89 7.18 -8.13 12.90
CA GLY A 89 7.78 -7.07 12.10
C GLY A 89 6.93 -6.61 10.91
N SER A 90 5.80 -7.26 10.59
CA SER A 90 4.87 -6.76 9.58
C SER A 90 4.31 -5.39 9.97
N ILE A 91 4.13 -4.50 9.00
CA ILE A 91 3.38 -3.26 9.19
C ILE A 91 1.93 -3.54 8.82
N VAL A 92 0.99 -3.18 9.67
CA VAL A 92 -0.43 -3.45 9.48
C VAL A 92 -1.26 -2.18 9.59
N VAL A 93 -2.40 -2.17 8.90
CA VAL A 93 -3.53 -1.31 9.27
C VAL A 93 -4.40 -2.10 10.21
N ALA A 94 -4.63 -1.58 11.42
CA ALA A 94 -5.49 -2.20 12.42
C ALA A 94 -6.54 -1.19 12.90
N ALA A 95 -7.73 -1.67 13.20
CA ALA A 95 -8.72 -0.94 13.98
C ALA A 95 -8.53 -1.32 15.45
N VAL A 96 -8.27 -0.34 16.31
CA VAL A 96 -8.10 -0.52 17.76
C VAL A 96 -9.08 0.41 18.46
N TYR A 97 -10.01 -0.15 19.23
CA TYR A 97 -11.11 0.58 19.88
C TYR A 97 -11.89 1.48 18.90
N GLY A 98 -12.11 0.98 17.66
CA GLY A 98 -12.81 1.70 16.60
C GLY A 98 -11.96 2.70 15.79
N GLU A 99 -10.72 2.97 16.18
CA GLU A 99 -9.83 3.90 15.51
C GLU A 99 -8.81 3.18 14.62
N LEU A 100 -8.62 3.68 13.39
CA LEU A 100 -7.64 3.12 12.47
C LEU A 100 -6.22 3.61 12.79
N VAL A 101 -5.31 2.66 12.98
CA VAL A 101 -3.90 2.91 13.23
C VAL A 101 -3.01 2.13 12.26
N VAL A 102 -1.85 2.70 11.97
CA VAL A 102 -0.76 2.02 11.28
C VAL A 102 0.35 1.75 12.29
N LYS A 103 0.70 0.48 12.45
CA LYS A 103 1.67 0.02 13.45
C LYS A 103 2.43 -1.19 12.95
N ARG A 104 3.61 -1.41 13.52
CA ARG A 104 4.38 -2.64 13.33
C ARG A 104 3.95 -3.68 14.36
N VAL A 105 3.64 -4.87 13.90
CA VAL A 105 3.38 -6.04 14.75
C VAL A 105 4.69 -6.47 15.40
N ARG A 106 4.67 -6.65 16.72
CA ARG A 106 5.76 -7.23 17.49
C ARG A 106 5.26 -8.38 18.33
N LEU A 107 5.87 -9.55 18.16
CA LEU A 107 5.56 -10.78 18.88
C LEU A 107 6.66 -11.04 19.91
N GLN A 108 6.36 -10.89 21.20
CA GLN A 108 7.34 -11.12 22.28
C GLN A 108 6.74 -11.98 23.37
N ARG A 109 7.39 -13.11 23.70
CA ARG A 109 7.05 -13.96 24.87
C ARG A 109 5.54 -14.22 25.03
N ASN A 110 4.87 -14.54 23.92
CA ASN A 110 3.43 -14.81 23.85
C ASN A 110 2.50 -13.59 23.97
N GLN A 111 3.03 -12.38 23.81
CA GLN A 111 2.27 -11.14 23.74
C GLN A 111 2.43 -10.49 22.35
N VAL A 112 1.31 -10.03 21.79
CA VAL A 112 1.28 -9.23 20.57
C VAL A 112 1.22 -7.76 20.97
N THR A 113 2.09 -6.95 20.37
CA THR A 113 2.05 -5.49 20.52
C THR A 113 2.07 -4.82 19.15
N LEU A 114 1.40 -3.68 19.06
CA LEU A 114 1.40 -2.79 17.91
C LEU A 114 2.30 -1.59 18.24
N ALA A 115 3.49 -1.59 17.69
CA ALA A 115 4.52 -0.60 17.95
C ALA A 115 4.57 0.46 16.85
N SER A 116 4.80 1.71 17.25
CA SER A 116 5.20 2.79 16.35
C SER A 116 6.71 2.68 16.04
N GLU A 117 7.15 3.30 14.95
CA GLU A 117 8.54 3.33 14.52
C GLU A 117 9.19 4.69 14.79
N GLN A 118 8.66 5.43 15.76
CA GLN A 118 9.17 6.70 16.23
C GLN A 118 9.18 6.73 17.76
N ALA A 119 10.21 7.37 18.33
CA ALA A 119 10.29 7.58 19.77
C ALA A 119 9.13 8.45 20.28
N GLY A 120 8.67 8.20 21.50
CA GLY A 120 7.57 8.96 22.12
C GLY A 120 6.18 8.35 21.93
N TYR A 121 6.07 7.22 21.24
CA TYR A 121 4.83 6.47 21.09
C TYR A 121 4.91 5.15 21.86
N GLU A 122 4.02 4.98 22.84
CA GLU A 122 3.95 3.73 23.60
C GLU A 122 3.36 2.59 22.74
N PRO A 123 3.94 1.38 22.78
CA PRO A 123 3.35 0.21 22.11
C PRO A 123 1.98 -0.12 22.67
N ILE A 124 1.04 -0.44 21.79
CA ILE A 124 -0.29 -0.89 22.18
C ILE A 124 -0.25 -2.40 22.38
N ALA A 125 -0.44 -2.88 23.60
CA ALA A 125 -0.61 -4.30 23.86
C ALA A 125 -1.98 -4.76 23.36
N VAL A 126 -2.00 -5.86 22.60
CA VAL A 126 -3.24 -6.48 22.11
C VAL A 126 -3.53 -7.71 22.95
N ASN A 127 -4.64 -7.69 23.68
CA ASN A 127 -5.15 -8.83 24.43
C ASN A 127 -6.36 -9.45 23.70
N GLU A 128 -6.68 -10.70 24.03
CA GLU A 128 -7.81 -11.42 23.41
C GLU A 128 -9.17 -10.77 23.63
N LEU A 129 -9.29 -9.94 24.67
CA LEU A 129 -10.52 -9.21 25.02
C LEU A 129 -10.59 -7.81 24.40
N ASP A 130 -9.50 -7.33 23.80
CA ASP A 130 -9.47 -5.99 23.21
C ASP A 130 -10.22 -5.98 21.87
N ASP A 131 -10.91 -4.88 21.62
CA ASP A 131 -11.52 -4.59 20.32
C ASP A 131 -10.40 -4.18 19.33
N CYS A 132 -9.69 -5.19 18.83
CA CYS A 132 -8.56 -5.01 17.92
C CYS A 132 -8.66 -5.95 16.72
N TYR A 133 -8.74 -5.39 15.52
CA TYR A 133 -8.82 -6.14 14.27
C TYR A 133 -7.82 -5.64 13.25
N VAL A 134 -7.00 -6.55 12.72
CA VAL A 134 -6.12 -6.24 11.58
C VAL A 134 -6.95 -6.21 10.31
N TRP A 135 -6.92 -5.07 9.61
CA TRP A 135 -7.61 -4.93 8.32
C TRP A 135 -6.80 -5.55 7.18
N GLY A 136 -5.48 -5.47 7.24
CA GLY A 136 -4.55 -6.07 6.28
C GLY A 136 -3.10 -5.65 6.53
N VAL A 137 -2.19 -6.26 5.78
CA VAL A 137 -0.74 -6.01 5.86
C VAL A 137 -0.36 -4.95 4.84
N VAL A 138 0.45 -3.99 5.25
CA VAL A 138 1.02 -2.96 4.37
C VAL A 138 2.15 -3.60 3.56
N VAL A 139 1.97 -3.69 2.24
CA VAL A 139 2.92 -4.30 1.30
C VAL A 139 3.71 -3.27 0.49
N GLY A 140 3.33 -2.00 0.56
CA GLY A 140 4.02 -0.90 -0.12
C GLY A 140 3.49 0.47 0.30
N SER A 141 4.21 1.51 -0.12
CA SER A 141 3.82 2.91 0.03
C SER A 141 4.10 3.65 -1.28
N VAL A 142 3.23 4.59 -1.63
CA VAL A 142 3.40 5.51 -2.75
C VAL A 142 3.35 6.94 -2.22
N ARG A 143 4.39 7.72 -2.52
CA ARG A 143 4.46 9.16 -2.24
C ARG A 143 4.56 9.94 -3.54
N GLN A 144 3.74 10.99 -3.65
CA GLN A 144 3.88 11.99 -4.71
C GLN A 144 4.57 13.22 -4.11
N PHE A 145 5.62 13.69 -4.77
CA PHE A 145 6.26 14.96 -4.43
C PHE A 145 5.67 16.02 -5.35
N THR A 146 5.19 17.11 -4.76
CA THR A 146 4.69 18.31 -5.46
C THR A 146 5.62 19.48 -5.18
#